data_AF-A0A0Z8J6C5-F1
#
_entry.id   AF-A0A0Z8J6C5-F1
#
_cell.length_a   1.000
_cell.length_b   1.000
_cell.length_c   1.000
_cell.angle_alpha   90.00
_cell.angle_beta   90.00
_cell.angle_gamma   90.00
#
_symmetry.space_group_name_H-M   'P 1'
#
loop_
_entity.id
_entity.type
_entity.pdbx_description
1 polymer ?
#
loop_
_entity_poly.entity_id
_entity_poly.type
_entity_poly.pdbx_seq_one_letter_code
_entity_poly.pdbx_strand_id
1 'polypeptide(L)'
;MHQQGWKLVKISWLFFYHFEKCQPEEVVYQVDFKESKNKDRDSYLRMYEDYGWEFVVSCQNFNVFRKPAKMGELELYGDRESKVEFVKTIFQRRYLLSLGLYGILLGTSLGSRPGFVLGISIIYIPLLLLLGIRFYRMVKSN
;
A
#
# COMPACT_ATOMS: atom_id res chain seq x y z
N MET A 1 3.22 -18.36 -4.82
CA MET A 1 3.16 -18.03 -6.27
C MET A 1 4.47 -18.32 -6.99
N HIS A 2 5.64 -17.93 -6.45
CA HIS A 2 6.92 -18.26 -7.08
C HIS A 2 7.23 -19.76 -7.12
N GLN A 3 6.87 -20.51 -6.08
CA GLN A 3 6.90 -21.98 -6.07
C GLN A 3 6.00 -22.63 -7.14
N GLN A 4 5.04 -21.88 -7.69
CA GLN A 4 4.20 -22.33 -8.81
C GLN A 4 4.76 -21.87 -10.17
N GLY A 5 5.97 -21.31 -10.18
CA GLY A 5 6.65 -20.80 -11.37
C GLY A 5 6.13 -19.44 -11.84
N TRP A 6 5.65 -18.57 -10.95
CA TRP A 6 5.21 -17.21 -11.28
C TRP A 6 5.95 -16.15 -10.47
N LYS A 7 6.68 -15.27 -11.14
CA LYS A 7 7.40 -14.12 -10.54
C LYS A 7 6.64 -12.83 -10.79
N LEU A 8 6.50 -12.00 -9.76
CA LEU A 8 6.05 -10.62 -9.93
C LEU A 8 7.11 -9.83 -10.71
N VAL A 9 6.69 -9.06 -11.72
CA VAL A 9 7.59 -8.25 -12.54
C VAL A 9 7.19 -6.77 -12.54
N LYS A 10 5.89 -6.49 -12.47
CA LYS A 10 5.40 -5.11 -12.52
C LYS A 10 4.12 -4.93 -11.72
N ILE A 11 3.97 -3.74 -11.15
CA ILE A 11 2.73 -3.23 -10.60
C ILE A 11 2.38 -1.98 -11.41
N SER A 12 1.25 -2.01 -12.09
CA SER A 12 0.75 -0.88 -12.87
C SER A 12 0.06 0.16 -11.97
N TRP A 13 -0.13 1.38 -12.51
CA TRP A 13 -0.65 2.53 -11.76
C TRP A 13 -2.01 2.30 -11.06
N LEU A 14 -2.84 1.38 -11.58
CA LEU A 14 -4.11 0.97 -10.98
C LEU A 14 -4.01 -0.27 -10.05
N PHE A 15 -2.83 -0.53 -9.46
CA PHE A 15 -2.59 -1.71 -8.61
C PHE A 15 -2.81 -3.06 -9.33
N PHE A 16 -2.68 -3.09 -10.66
CA PHE A 16 -2.66 -4.35 -11.40
C PHE A 16 -1.28 -5.01 -11.31
N TYR A 17 -1.26 -6.26 -10.84
CA TYR A 17 -0.06 -7.06 -10.68
C TYR A 17 0.21 -7.87 -11.96
N HIS A 18 1.42 -7.75 -12.51
CA HIS A 18 1.86 -8.49 -13.68
C HIS A 18 2.88 -9.55 -13.26
N PHE A 19 2.61 -10.80 -13.64
CA PHE A 19 3.44 -11.95 -13.34
C PHE A 19 3.99 -12.57 -14.63
N GLU A 20 5.21 -13.08 -14.56
CA GLU A 20 5.84 -13.87 -15.63
C GLU A 20 6.12 -15.29 -15.16
N LYS A 21 6.18 -16.23 -16.10
CA LYS A 21 6.62 -17.59 -15.79
C LYS A 21 8.11 -17.61 -15.41
N CYS A 22 8.46 -18.34 -14.36
CA CYS A 22 9.81 -18.53 -13.89
C CYS A 22 10.01 -19.98 -13.42
N GLN A 23 11.26 -20.36 -13.13
CA GLN A 23 11.50 -21.63 -12.46
C GLN A 23 10.90 -21.58 -11.05
N PRO A 24 10.26 -22.66 -10.59
CA PRO A 24 9.82 -22.79 -9.21
C PRO A 24 11.00 -22.62 -8.24
N GLU A 25 10.97 -21.54 -7.47
CA GLU A 25 11.96 -21.29 -6.43
C GLU A 25 11.27 -20.82 -5.14
N GLU A 26 11.92 -21.08 -4.02
CA GLU A 26 11.49 -20.60 -2.72
C GLU A 26 12.09 -19.20 -2.49
N VAL A 27 11.26 -18.19 -2.67
CA VAL A 27 11.64 -16.78 -2.52
C VAL A 27 10.73 -16.09 -1.52
N VAL A 28 11.32 -15.20 -0.73
CA VAL A 28 10.63 -14.30 0.18
C VAL A 28 10.45 -12.97 -0.53
N TYR A 29 9.23 -12.45 -0.53
CA TYR A 29 8.93 -11.09 -0.99
C TYR A 29 8.78 -10.18 0.21
N GLN A 30 9.49 -9.05 0.20
CA GLN A 30 9.34 -8.01 1.22
C GLN A 30 8.95 -6.70 0.55
N VAL A 31 7.95 -6.04 1.14
CA VAL A 31 7.54 -4.70 0.72
C VAL A 31 8.14 -3.73 1.71
N ASP A 32 8.98 -2.83 1.21
CA ASP A 32 9.47 -1.69 1.97
C ASP A 32 8.84 -0.40 1.43
N PHE A 33 8.77 0.61 2.29
CA PHE A 33 8.25 1.91 1.94
C PHE A 33 9.37 2.95 2.03
N LYS A 34 9.66 3.57 0.90
CA LYS A 34 10.53 4.74 0.86
C LYS A 34 9.95 5.76 -0.10
N GLU A 35 9.93 7.01 0.34
CA GLU A 35 9.39 8.10 -0.47
C GLU A 35 10.15 8.20 -1.80
N SER A 36 9.40 8.12 -2.90
CA SER A 36 9.96 8.02 -4.27
C SER A 36 10.84 9.19 -4.69
N LYS A 37 10.77 10.32 -3.97
CA LYS A 37 11.54 11.54 -4.22
C LYS A 37 12.91 11.59 -3.53
N ASN A 38 13.33 10.54 -2.84
CA ASN A 38 14.64 10.53 -2.20
C ASN A 38 15.76 10.62 -3.24
N LYS A 39 16.61 11.65 -3.10
CA LYS A 39 17.86 11.81 -3.88
C LYS A 39 18.83 10.64 -3.69
N ASP A 40 18.62 9.87 -2.62
CA ASP A 40 19.43 8.73 -2.20
C ASP A 40 18.76 7.38 -2.56
N ARG A 41 18.12 7.30 -3.73
CA ARG A 41 17.51 6.04 -4.21
C ARG A 41 18.58 5.00 -4.52
N ASP A 42 19.66 5.40 -5.16
CA ASP A 42 20.72 4.46 -5.58
C ASP A 42 21.48 3.89 -4.39
N SER A 43 21.81 4.71 -3.39
CA SER A 43 22.44 4.24 -2.16
C SER A 43 21.53 3.30 -1.37
N TYR A 44 20.22 3.55 -1.38
CA TYR A 44 19.24 2.66 -0.79
C TYR A 44 19.11 1.33 -1.53
N LEU A 45 19.05 1.34 -2.87
CA LEU A 45 19.00 0.10 -3.63
C LEU A 45 20.27 -0.74 -3.45
N ARG A 46 21.44 -0.09 -3.42
CA ARG A 46 22.73 -0.77 -3.14
C ARG A 46 22.76 -1.40 -1.76
N MET A 47 22.28 -0.69 -0.73
CA MET A 47 22.17 -1.27 0.61
C MET A 47 21.36 -2.56 0.60
N TYR A 48 20.24 -2.60 -0.12
CA TYR A 48 19.41 -3.80 -0.26
C TYR A 48 20.14 -4.92 -1.02
N GLU A 49 20.83 -4.57 -2.11
CA GLU A 49 21.63 -5.50 -2.90
C GLU A 49 22.75 -6.15 -2.08
N ASP A 50 23.43 -5.38 -1.21
CA ASP A 50 24.47 -5.86 -0.31
C ASP A 50 23.93 -6.89 0.72
N TYR A 51 22.65 -6.79 1.10
CA TYR A 51 21.96 -7.78 1.95
C TYR A 51 21.37 -8.97 1.15
N GLY A 52 21.60 -9.03 -0.15
CA GLY A 52 21.10 -10.07 -1.05
C GLY A 52 19.64 -9.91 -1.47
N TRP A 53 19.09 -8.69 -1.38
CA TRP A 53 17.74 -8.38 -1.87
C TRP A 53 17.77 -7.86 -3.30
N GLU A 54 16.98 -8.48 -4.16
CA GLU A 54 16.76 -8.03 -5.53
C GLU A 54 15.55 -7.09 -5.59
N PHE A 55 15.73 -5.92 -6.17
CA PHE A 55 14.63 -5.00 -6.46
C PHE A 55 13.73 -5.56 -7.56
N VAL A 56 12.42 -5.64 -7.29
CA VAL A 56 11.44 -6.16 -8.25
C VAL A 56 10.71 -5.01 -8.93
N VAL A 57 10.06 -4.15 -8.16
CA VAL A 57 9.23 -3.06 -8.69
C VAL A 57 8.98 -1.99 -7.63
N SER A 58 8.87 -0.75 -8.09
CA SER A 58 8.37 0.37 -7.27
C SER A 58 7.01 0.85 -7.79
N CYS A 59 6.02 0.97 -6.90
CA CYS A 59 4.73 1.58 -7.19
C CYS A 59 4.40 2.64 -6.13
N GLN A 60 4.27 3.90 -6.54
CA GLN A 60 4.14 5.04 -5.63
C GLN A 60 5.32 5.08 -4.64
N ASN A 61 5.06 4.89 -3.34
CA ASN A 61 6.07 4.85 -2.29
C ASN A 61 6.37 3.41 -1.81
N PHE A 62 5.81 2.40 -2.49
CA PHE A 62 6.07 1.00 -2.21
C PHE A 62 7.19 0.49 -3.10
N ASN A 63 8.21 -0.12 -2.51
CA ASN A 63 9.27 -0.85 -3.18
C ASN A 63 9.14 -2.32 -2.80
N VAL A 64 9.03 -3.19 -3.80
CA VAL A 64 8.97 -4.63 -3.59
C VAL A 64 10.34 -5.20 -3.88
N PHE A 65 10.86 -5.93 -2.91
CA PHE A 65 12.12 -6.66 -2.99
C PHE A 65 11.86 -8.15 -2.88
N ARG A 66 12.76 -8.96 -3.43
CA ARG A 66 12.74 -10.42 -3.28
C ARG A 66 14.10 -10.97 -2.91
N LYS A 67 14.13 -12.08 -2.19
CA LYS A 67 15.37 -12.78 -1.80
C LYS A 67 15.11 -14.29 -1.76
N PRO A 68 16.07 -15.16 -2.16
CA PRO A 68 15.93 -16.60 -1.99
C PRO A 68 15.81 -16.97 -0.50
N ALA A 69 14.85 -17.83 -0.15
CA ALA A 69 14.61 -18.21 1.25
C ALA A 69 15.81 -18.89 1.90
N LYS A 70 16.69 -19.51 1.10
CA LYS A 70 17.94 -20.13 1.54
C LYS A 70 18.93 -19.16 2.18
N MET A 71 18.80 -17.86 1.92
CA MET A 71 19.69 -16.83 2.47
C MET A 71 19.21 -16.25 3.82
N GLY A 72 18.25 -16.89 4.47
CA GLY A 72 17.82 -16.61 5.86
C GLY A 72 16.68 -15.59 5.98
N GLU A 73 15.91 -15.73 7.07
CA GLU A 73 14.83 -14.83 7.49
C GLU A 73 15.38 -13.55 8.14
N LEU A 74 16.12 -12.74 7.39
CA LEU A 74 16.28 -11.36 7.84
C LEU A 74 15.03 -10.60 7.39
N GLU A 75 13.98 -10.58 8.23
CA GLU A 75 13.00 -9.50 8.14
C GLU A 75 13.80 -8.20 8.18
N LEU A 76 13.87 -7.45 7.07
CA LEU A 76 14.38 -6.09 7.15
C LEU A 76 13.55 -5.40 8.23
N TYR A 77 14.23 -4.93 9.27
CA TYR A 77 13.69 -4.21 10.43
C TYR A 77 13.02 -2.92 9.93
N GLY A 78 11.82 -3.05 9.39
CA GLY A 78 10.93 -1.93 9.19
C GLY A 78 10.40 -1.58 10.56
N ASP A 79 11.01 -0.56 11.18
CA ASP A 79 10.64 -0.07 12.51
C ASP A 79 9.11 0.11 12.57
N ARG A 80 8.49 -0.36 13.65
CA ARG A 80 7.02 -0.36 13.76
C ARG A 80 6.47 1.07 13.61
N GLU A 81 7.21 2.05 14.10
CA GLU A 81 6.87 3.47 13.96
C GLU A 81 6.79 3.90 12.50
N SER A 82 7.79 3.53 11.69
CA SER A 82 7.79 3.84 10.25
C SER A 82 6.55 3.23 9.58
N LYS A 83 6.22 1.96 9.87
CA LYS A 83 5.01 1.30 9.33
C LYS A 83 3.72 2.05 9.69
N VAL A 84 3.59 2.52 10.92
CA VAL A 84 2.40 3.28 11.37
C VAL A 84 2.31 4.64 10.69
N GLU A 85 3.43 5.36 10.56
CA GLU A 85 3.47 6.63 9.83
C GLU A 85 3.10 6.46 8.34
N PHE A 86 3.48 5.33 7.74
CA PHE A 86 3.10 4.99 6.36
C PHE A 86 1.60 4.75 6.22
N VAL A 87 1.02 3.91 7.10
CA VAL A 87 -0.42 3.67 7.10
C VAL A 87 -1.18 4.98 7.33
N LYS A 88 -0.66 5.86 8.19
CA LYS A 88 -1.21 7.19 8.43
C LYS A 88 -1.25 8.04 7.18
N THR A 89 -0.14 8.17 6.46
CA THR A 89 -0.07 8.99 5.25
C THR A 89 -1.03 8.49 4.16
N ILE A 90 -1.08 7.18 3.95
CA ILE A 90 -1.99 6.57 2.95
C ILE A 90 -3.44 6.74 3.37
N PHE A 91 -3.75 6.47 4.64
CA PHE A 91 -5.10 6.58 5.17
C PHE A 91 -5.58 8.02 5.08
N GLN A 92 -4.80 9.00 5.54
CA GLN A 92 -5.16 10.42 5.45
C GLN A 92 -5.42 10.85 4.00
N ARG A 93 -4.53 10.51 3.06
CA ARG A 93 -4.72 10.88 1.65
C ARG A 93 -5.97 10.24 1.05
N ARG A 94 -6.19 8.95 1.25
CA ARG A 94 -7.35 8.23 0.70
C ARG A 94 -8.66 8.65 1.36
N TYR A 95 -8.64 8.87 2.68
CA TYR A 95 -9.78 9.31 3.46
C TYR A 95 -10.21 10.74 3.09
N LEU A 96 -9.26 11.67 2.91
CA LEU A 96 -9.55 13.03 2.46
C LEU A 96 -10.10 13.04 1.03
N LEU A 97 -9.53 12.24 0.13
CA LEU A 97 -10.04 12.08 -1.23
C LEU A 97 -11.46 11.52 -1.25
N SER A 98 -11.74 10.48 -0.46
CA SER A 98 -13.06 9.87 -0.39
C SER A 98 -14.10 10.79 0.24
N LEU A 99 -13.70 11.62 1.21
CA LEU A 99 -14.53 12.66 1.80
C LEU A 99 -14.85 13.78 0.79
N GLY A 100 -13.85 14.21 0.01
CA GLY A 100 -14.03 15.21 -1.05
C GLY A 100 -14.99 14.76 -2.15
N LEU A 101 -14.83 13.52 -2.64
CA LEU A 101 -15.75 12.93 -3.63
C LEU A 101 -17.18 12.84 -3.10
N TYR A 102 -17.34 12.47 -1.83
CA TYR A 102 -18.65 12.44 -1.18
C TYR A 102 -19.25 13.86 -1.03
N GLY A 103 -18.44 14.87 -0.72
CA GLY A 103 -18.88 16.27 -0.72
C GLY A 103 -19.39 16.73 -2.09
N ILE A 104 -18.71 16.35 -3.18
CA ILE A 104 -19.16 16.64 -4.56
C ILE A 104 -20.48 15.93 -4.86
N LEU A 105 -20.62 14.66 -4.46
CA LEU A 105 -21.86 13.90 -4.61
C LEU A 105 -23.03 14.58 -3.89
N LEU A 106 -22.80 15.03 -2.65
CA LEU A 106 -23.79 15.80 -1.89
C LEU A 106 -24.17 17.09 -2.62
N GLY A 107 -23.19 17.93 -3.01
CA GLY A 107 -23.45 19.21 -3.66
C GLY A 107 -24.20 19.12 -4.99
N THR A 108 -23.92 18.08 -5.77
CA THR A 108 -24.54 17.89 -7.11
C THR A 108 -25.90 17.20 -7.05
N SER A 109 -26.08 16.24 -6.13
CA SER A 109 -27.20 15.30 -6.19
C SER A 109 -28.29 15.58 -5.14
N LEU A 110 -28.02 16.39 -4.12
CA LEU A 110 -28.98 16.66 -3.04
C LEU A 110 -30.25 17.38 -3.54
N GLY A 111 -30.12 18.30 -4.50
CA GLY A 111 -31.26 19.00 -5.10
C GLY A 111 -32.03 18.19 -6.14
N SER A 112 -31.38 17.20 -6.78
CA SER A 112 -31.99 16.43 -7.88
C SER A 112 -32.61 15.11 -7.41
N ARG A 113 -31.96 14.38 -6.50
CA ARG A 113 -32.34 13.04 -6.05
C ARG A 113 -32.02 12.82 -4.57
N PRO A 114 -32.72 13.50 -3.64
CA PRO A 114 -32.39 13.47 -2.22
C PRO A 114 -32.48 12.06 -1.61
N GLY A 115 -33.47 11.25 -2.00
CA GLY A 115 -33.62 9.87 -1.48
C GLY A 115 -32.45 8.94 -1.83
N PHE A 116 -31.90 9.06 -3.04
CA PHE A 116 -30.74 8.27 -3.47
C PHE A 116 -29.48 8.63 -2.67
N VAL A 117 -29.27 9.92 -2.45
CA VAL A 117 -28.17 10.43 -1.64
C VAL A 117 -28.29 9.93 -0.20
N LEU A 118 -29.46 10.07 0.42
CA LEU A 118 -29.70 9.61 1.79
C LEU A 118 -29.47 8.11 1.95
N GLY A 119 -29.90 7.29 0.96
CA GLY A 119 -29.65 5.85 0.96
C GLY A 119 -28.15 5.51 0.96
N ILE A 120 -27.36 6.19 0.13
CA ILE A 120 -25.90 6.02 0.12
C ILE A 120 -25.28 6.51 1.43
N SER A 121 -25.74 7.65 1.96
CA SER A 121 -25.24 8.25 3.20
C SER A 121 -25.38 7.31 4.40
N ILE A 122 -26.50 6.59 4.51
CA ILE A 122 -26.76 5.65 5.61
C ILE A 122 -25.72 4.52 5.65
N ILE A 123 -25.19 4.11 4.51
CA ILE A 123 -24.17 3.05 4.43
C ILE A 123 -22.76 3.65 4.55
N TYR A 124 -22.53 4.78 3.88
CA TYR A 124 -21.21 5.36 3.72
C TYR A 124 -20.70 6.05 5.00
N ILE A 125 -21.57 6.74 5.74
CA ILE A 125 -21.19 7.45 6.98
C ILE A 125 -20.72 6.46 8.06
N PRO A 126 -21.45 5.38 8.39
CA PRO A 126 -20.97 4.38 9.36
C PRO A 126 -19.67 3.72 8.92
N LEU A 127 -19.50 3.42 7.63
CA LEU A 127 -18.27 2.83 7.11
C LEU A 127 -17.07 3.77 7.27
N LEU A 128 -17.23 5.06 6.97
CA LEU A 128 -16.19 6.07 7.21
C LEU A 128 -15.86 6.21 8.70
N LEU A 129 -16.87 6.24 9.57
CA LEU A 129 -16.68 6.32 11.01
C LEU A 129 -15.93 5.09 11.55
N LEU A 130 -16.31 3.88 11.13
CA LEU A 130 -15.63 2.64 11.53
C LEU A 130 -14.17 2.63 11.09
N LEU A 131 -13.88 3.05 9.85
CA LEU A 131 -12.53 3.17 9.32
C LEU A 131 -11.73 4.22 10.11
N GLY A 132 -12.31 5.39 10.38
CA GLY A 132 -11.69 6.45 11.17
C GLY A 132 -11.39 6.02 12.61
N ILE A 133 -12.33 5.33 13.26
CA ILE A 133 -12.16 4.79 14.62
C ILE A 133 -11.07 3.72 14.67
N ARG A 134 -11.05 2.77 13.71
CA ARG A 134 -10.00 1.75 13.64
C ARG A 134 -8.63 2.36 13.41
N PHE A 135 -8.55 3.33 12.51
CA PHE A 135 -7.33 4.07 12.26
C PHE A 135 -6.85 4.83 13.51
N TYR A 136 -7.76 5.53 14.21
CA TYR A 136 -7.44 6.22 15.45
C TYR A 136 -6.94 5.26 16.55
N ARG A 137 -7.56 4.09 16.70
CA ARG A 137 -7.09 3.07 17.65
C ARG A 137 -5.70 2.54 17.30
N MET A 138 -5.42 2.32 16.01
CA MET A 138 -4.10 1.87 15.55
C MET A 138 -3.03 2.90 15.88
N VAL A 139 -3.30 4.19 15.65
CA VAL A 139 -2.36 5.28 15.95
C VAL A 139 -2.19 5.50 17.46
N LYS A 140 -3.22 5.31 18.27
CA LYS A 140 -3.15 5.47 19.73
C LYS A 140 -2.51 4.28 20.46
N SER A 141 -2.60 3.08 19.88
CA SER A 141 -2.05 1.85 20.46
C SER A 141 -0.56 1.66 20.20
N ASN A 142 0.06 2.57 19.46
CA ASN A 142 1.47 2.59 19.09
C ASN A 142 2.13 3.82 19.70
#